data_AF-A0A2E4HVR1-F1
#
_entry.id   AF-A0A2E4HVR1-F1
#
_cell.length_a   1.000
_cell.length_b   1.000
_cell.length_c   1.000
_cell.angle_alpha   90.00
_cell.angle_beta   90.00
_cell.angle_gamma   90.00
#
_symmetry.space_group_name_H-M   'P 1'
#
loop_
_entity.id
_entity.type
_entity.pdbx_description
1 polymer ?
#
loop_
_entity_poly.entity_id
_entity_poly.type
_entity_poly.pdbx_seq_one_letter_code
_entity_poly.pdbx_strand_id
1 'polypeptide(L)'
;MTSCTDEPRDQAVQALEQVVELLAECTEAGRLARAQKLAAKVTCQVDEDELIIAAVAKYNVVVDVANRRIQHGCRDFRGQARKLCLCKHVAATLLALEPHRALSIAQELANGARSASGVVAAWRLEVITRFSPGG
;
A
#
# COMPACT_ATOMS: atom_id res chain seq x y z
N MET A 1 -11.86 9.63 -39.35
CA MET A 1 -10.59 8.90 -39.16
C MET A 1 -10.41 8.74 -37.67
N THR A 2 -10.14 7.50 -37.27
CA THR A 2 -10.30 6.87 -35.95
C THR A 2 -9.53 7.55 -34.82
N SER A 3 -10.25 8.20 -33.90
CA SER A 3 -9.80 8.48 -32.54
C SER A 3 -9.95 7.20 -31.73
N CYS A 4 -8.92 6.36 -31.78
CA CYS A 4 -8.82 5.19 -30.92
C CYS A 4 -8.57 5.66 -29.48
N THR A 5 -9.46 5.22 -28.59
CA THR A 5 -9.45 5.41 -27.13
C THR A 5 -8.17 4.87 -26.47
N ASP A 6 -7.18 5.73 -26.21
CA ASP A 6 -6.03 5.46 -25.33
C ASP A 6 -6.16 6.13 -23.93
N GLU A 7 -7.13 7.04 -23.75
CA GLU A 7 -7.38 7.81 -22.52
C GLU A 7 -7.39 7.00 -21.20
N PRO A 8 -8.05 5.82 -21.09
CA PRO A 8 -8.10 5.10 -19.81
C PRO A 8 -6.78 4.42 -19.45
N ARG A 9 -5.93 4.09 -20.44
CA ARG A 9 -4.61 3.51 -20.19
C ARG A 9 -3.65 4.57 -19.67
N ASP A 10 -3.69 5.77 -20.24
CA ASP A 10 -2.84 6.88 -19.84
C ASP A 10 -3.16 7.36 -18.42
N GLN A 11 -4.44 7.38 -18.04
CA GLN A 11 -4.87 7.68 -16.68
C GLN A 11 -4.37 6.65 -15.65
N ALA A 12 -4.42 5.36 -15.98
CA ALA A 12 -3.92 4.29 -15.11
C ALA A 12 -2.40 4.37 -14.91
N VAL A 13 -1.65 4.69 -15.97
CA VAL A 13 -0.19 4.91 -15.89
C VAL A 13 0.12 6.11 -15.01
N GLN A 14 -0.55 7.24 -15.23
CA GLN A 14 -0.36 8.45 -14.44
C GLN A 14 -0.73 8.24 -12.96
N ALA A 15 -1.82 7.50 -12.68
CA ALA A 15 -2.20 7.14 -11.33
C ALA A 15 -1.12 6.29 -10.65
N LEU A 16 -0.56 5.31 -11.35
CA LEU A 16 0.52 4.47 -10.82
C LEU A 16 1.80 5.26 -10.53
N GLU A 17 2.17 6.21 -11.39
CA GLU A 17 3.30 7.12 -11.14
C GLU A 17 3.09 7.93 -9.86
N GLN A 18 1.90 8.52 -9.69
CA GLN A 18 1.54 9.27 -8.48
C GLN A 18 1.54 8.37 -7.22
N VAL A 19 1.08 7.11 -7.33
CA VAL A 19 1.17 6.13 -6.24
C VAL A 19 2.62 5.95 -5.81
N VAL A 20 3.55 5.79 -6.76
CA VAL A 20 4.98 5.61 -6.45
C VAL A 20 5.54 6.84 -5.72
N GLU A 21 5.20 8.04 -6.15
CA GLU A 21 5.62 9.29 -5.51
C GLU A 21 5.12 9.39 -4.07
N LEU A 22 3.82 9.17 -3.84
CA LEU A 22 3.21 9.21 -2.50
C LEU A 22 3.77 8.13 -1.58
N LEU A 23 4.04 6.94 -2.11
CA LEU A 23 4.67 5.87 -1.35
C LEU A 23 6.13 6.19 -0.98
N ALA A 24 6.83 7.05 -1.71
CA ALA A 24 8.18 7.50 -1.36
C ALA A 24 8.19 8.38 -0.11
N GLU A 25 7.09 9.08 0.20
CA GLU A 25 6.93 9.82 1.46
C GLU A 25 6.74 8.89 2.66
N CYS A 26 6.18 7.69 2.41
CA CYS A 26 5.87 6.72 3.46
C CYS A 26 6.89 5.58 3.56
N THR A 27 7.85 5.50 2.63
CA THR A 27 8.77 4.35 2.46
C THR A 27 10.18 4.81 2.14
N GLU A 28 11.18 4.34 2.88
CA GLU A 28 12.60 4.62 2.57
C GLU A 28 12.95 4.15 1.14
N ALA A 29 13.70 4.95 0.36
CA ALA A 29 13.94 4.73 -1.09
C ALA A 29 14.40 3.31 -1.45
N GLY A 30 15.36 2.74 -0.71
CA GLY A 30 15.84 1.36 -0.93
C GLY A 30 14.80 0.28 -0.62
N ARG A 31 13.76 0.57 0.16
CA ARG A 31 12.60 -0.31 0.37
C ARG A 31 11.61 -0.17 -0.78
N LEU A 32 11.33 1.04 -1.24
CA LEU A 32 10.42 1.29 -2.35
C LEU A 32 10.91 0.65 -3.66
N ALA A 33 12.20 0.80 -3.99
CA ALA A 33 12.79 0.16 -5.16
C ALA A 33 12.69 -1.38 -5.12
N ARG A 34 12.69 -1.98 -3.92
CA ARG A 34 12.45 -3.42 -3.74
C ARG A 34 10.97 -3.77 -3.81
N ALA A 35 10.09 -2.88 -3.34
CA ALA A 35 8.65 -3.06 -3.41
C ALA A 35 8.17 -3.15 -4.87
N GLN A 36 8.64 -2.26 -5.74
CA GLN A 36 8.33 -2.28 -7.17
C GLN A 36 8.66 -3.63 -7.83
N LYS A 37 9.82 -4.21 -7.49
CA LYS A 37 10.23 -5.56 -7.97
C LYS A 37 9.38 -6.69 -7.37
N LEU A 38 8.75 -6.47 -6.22
CA LEU A 38 7.92 -7.46 -5.54
C LEU A 38 6.44 -7.36 -5.93
N ALA A 39 5.98 -6.23 -6.46
CA ALA A 39 4.56 -5.99 -6.78
C ALA A 39 3.99 -7.09 -7.70
N ALA A 40 4.71 -7.48 -8.74
CA ALA A 40 4.33 -8.57 -9.64
C ALA A 40 4.27 -9.98 -8.99
N LYS A 41 4.71 -10.11 -7.74
CA LYS A 41 4.70 -11.35 -6.95
C LYS A 41 3.66 -11.32 -5.82
N VAL A 42 2.86 -10.26 -5.75
CA VAL A 42 1.76 -10.15 -4.80
C VAL A 42 0.58 -10.94 -5.35
N THR A 43 -0.11 -11.66 -4.46
CA THR A 43 -1.38 -12.34 -4.77
C THR A 43 -2.44 -11.82 -3.82
N CYS A 44 -3.42 -11.08 -4.33
CA CYS A 44 -4.57 -10.64 -3.56
C CYS A 44 -5.51 -11.84 -3.33
N GLN A 45 -5.74 -12.14 -2.05
CA GLN A 45 -6.69 -13.16 -1.59
C GLN A 45 -8.07 -12.53 -1.35
N VAL A 46 -8.09 -11.28 -0.87
CA VAL A 46 -9.27 -10.42 -0.77
C VAL A 46 -8.89 -9.05 -1.35
N ASP A 47 -9.74 -8.52 -2.22
CA ASP A 47 -9.56 -7.25 -2.93
C ASP A 47 -10.92 -6.51 -2.99
N GLU A 48 -11.46 -6.22 -1.80
CA GLU A 48 -12.73 -5.52 -1.62
C GLU A 48 -12.46 -4.09 -1.14
N ASP A 49 -13.34 -3.14 -1.43
CA ASP A 49 -13.13 -1.71 -1.13
C ASP A 49 -12.70 -1.44 0.32
N GLU A 50 -13.29 -2.15 1.28
CA GLU A 50 -13.05 -1.99 2.71
C GLU A 50 -11.85 -2.81 3.23
N LEU A 51 -11.48 -3.89 2.55
CA LEU A 51 -10.50 -4.86 3.03
C LEU A 51 -9.67 -5.47 1.90
N ILE A 52 -8.35 -5.36 2.04
CA ILE A 52 -7.38 -6.09 1.22
C ILE A 52 -6.64 -7.09 2.09
N ILE A 53 -6.55 -8.32 1.61
CA ILE A 53 -5.66 -9.35 2.16
C ILE A 53 -4.81 -9.86 1.02
N ALA A 54 -3.50 -9.73 1.14
CA ALA A 54 -2.58 -10.14 0.10
C ALA A 54 -1.43 -10.99 0.65
N ALA A 55 -1.12 -12.06 -0.08
CA ALA A 55 0.09 -12.83 0.13
C ALA A 55 1.25 -12.20 -0.65
N VAL A 56 2.40 -12.02 0.02
CA VAL A 56 3.63 -11.49 -0.58
C VAL A 56 4.83 -12.22 0.00
N ALA A 57 5.55 -12.93 -0.88
CA ALA A 57 6.57 -13.90 -0.50
C ALA A 57 6.03 -14.96 0.48
N LYS A 58 6.39 -14.87 1.77
CA LYS A 58 5.97 -15.80 2.84
C LYS A 58 5.10 -15.16 3.92
N TYR A 59 4.59 -13.97 3.65
CA TYR A 59 3.85 -13.17 4.61
C TYR A 59 2.51 -12.76 4.03
N ASN A 60 1.56 -12.45 4.91
CA ASN A 60 0.32 -11.78 4.55
C ASN A 60 0.39 -10.31 4.97
N VAL A 61 -0.19 -9.44 4.14
CA VAL A 61 -0.44 -8.03 4.40
C VAL A 61 -1.95 -7.85 4.45
N VAL A 62 -2.43 -7.21 5.50
CA VAL A 62 -3.82 -6.78 5.63
C VAL A 62 -3.86 -5.26 5.53
N VAL A 63 -4.67 -4.74 4.62
CA VAL A 63 -4.99 -3.32 4.52
C VAL A 63 -6.49 -3.19 4.77
N ASP A 64 -6.83 -2.82 5.99
CA ASP A 64 -8.19 -2.57 6.44
C ASP A 64 -8.47 -1.07 6.24
N VAL A 65 -9.06 -0.76 5.08
CA VAL A 65 -9.29 0.61 4.62
C VAL A 65 -10.36 1.27 5.50
N ALA A 66 -11.43 0.53 5.82
CA ALA A 66 -12.53 1.02 6.66
C ALA A 66 -12.04 1.50 8.05
N ASN A 67 -11.08 0.80 8.65
CA ASN A 67 -10.53 1.14 9.97
C ASN A 67 -9.18 1.85 9.92
N ARG A 68 -8.71 2.25 8.73
CA ARG A 68 -7.41 2.87 8.45
C ARG A 68 -6.27 2.15 9.16
N ARG A 69 -6.15 0.86 8.90
CA ARG A 69 -5.22 -0.02 9.60
C ARG A 69 -4.47 -0.91 8.62
N ILE A 70 -3.15 -0.97 8.79
CA ILE A 70 -2.29 -1.92 8.09
C ILE A 70 -1.72 -2.90 9.10
N GLN A 71 -1.94 -4.20 8.86
CA GLN A 71 -1.40 -5.26 9.69
C GLN A 71 -0.39 -6.10 8.91
N HIS A 72 0.79 -6.30 9.47
CA HIS A 72 1.81 -7.12 8.85
C HIS A 72 2.85 -7.64 9.86
N GLY A 73 3.40 -8.83 9.60
CA GLY A 73 4.24 -9.55 10.56
C GLY A 73 5.71 -9.70 10.23
N CYS A 74 6.21 -9.10 9.13
CA CYS A 74 7.64 -9.23 8.83
C CYS A 74 8.53 -8.42 9.79
N ARG A 75 9.77 -8.91 9.99
CA ARG A 75 10.76 -8.25 10.85
C ARG A 75 11.03 -6.79 10.47
N ASP A 76 11.04 -6.48 9.17
CA ASP A 76 11.28 -5.12 8.68
C ASP A 76 10.13 -4.18 9.07
N PHE A 77 8.87 -4.64 8.94
CA PHE A 77 7.70 -3.87 9.32
C PHE A 77 7.66 -3.55 10.80
N ARG A 78 8.09 -4.48 11.66
CA ARG A 78 8.20 -4.21 13.10
C ARG A 78 9.08 -2.99 13.42
N GLY A 79 10.17 -2.81 12.68
CA GLY A 79 11.04 -1.65 12.82
C GLY A 79 10.45 -0.39 12.18
N GLN A 80 9.85 -0.53 10.99
CA GLN A 80 9.31 0.58 10.20
C GLN A 80 8.03 1.18 10.82
N ALA A 81 7.15 0.36 11.38
CA ALA A 81 5.92 0.82 12.05
C ALA A 81 6.21 1.80 13.19
N ARG A 82 7.32 1.62 13.93
CA ARG A 82 7.75 2.55 14.99
C ARG A 82 8.20 3.91 14.46
N LYS A 83 8.59 3.97 13.19
CA LYS A 83 8.95 5.19 12.47
C LYS A 83 7.80 5.75 11.65
N LEU A 84 6.60 5.16 11.74
CA LEU A 84 5.45 5.47 10.88
C LEU A 84 5.75 5.27 9.39
N CYS A 85 6.66 4.34 9.05
CA CYS A 85 7.02 4.01 7.68
C CYS A 85 6.52 2.63 7.28
N LEU A 86 6.37 2.42 5.97
CA LEU A 86 6.00 1.15 5.38
C LEU A 86 7.24 0.30 5.13
N CYS A 87 7.07 -1.03 5.23
CA CYS A 87 8.06 -1.95 4.72
C CYS A 87 7.83 -2.20 3.22
N LYS A 88 8.82 -2.81 2.57
CA LYS A 88 8.73 -3.15 1.13
C LYS A 88 7.54 -4.05 0.77
N HIS A 89 7.07 -4.91 1.69
CA HIS A 89 5.95 -5.82 1.41
C HIS A 89 4.63 -5.08 1.35
N VAL A 90 4.39 -4.17 2.30
CA VAL A 90 3.18 -3.34 2.30
C VAL A 90 3.16 -2.43 1.08
N ALA A 91 4.27 -1.75 0.79
CA ALA A 91 4.38 -0.93 -0.42
C ALA A 91 4.17 -1.76 -1.71
N ALA A 92 4.68 -3.00 -1.76
CA ALA A 92 4.46 -3.89 -2.90
C ALA A 92 2.99 -4.28 -3.03
N THR A 93 2.30 -4.54 -1.92
CA THR A 93 0.86 -4.83 -1.91
C THR A 93 0.07 -3.66 -2.49
N LEU A 94 0.35 -2.43 -2.09
CA LEU A 94 -0.35 -1.26 -2.63
C LEU A 94 -0.07 -1.05 -4.12
N LEU A 95 1.17 -1.27 -4.57
CA LEU A 95 1.56 -1.21 -5.98
C LEU A 95 0.93 -2.30 -6.85
N ALA A 96 0.38 -3.36 -6.25
CA ALA A 96 -0.25 -4.47 -6.97
C ALA A 96 -1.77 -4.32 -7.11
N LEU A 97 -2.37 -3.31 -6.46
CA LEU A 97 -3.79 -3.01 -6.59
C LEU A 97 -4.09 -2.31 -7.92
N GLU A 98 -5.37 -2.21 -8.25
CA GLU A 98 -5.84 -1.32 -9.30
C GLU A 98 -5.33 0.12 -9.05
N PRO A 99 -4.77 0.82 -10.06
CA PRO A 99 -4.09 2.10 -9.87
C PRO A 99 -4.89 3.18 -9.17
N HIS A 100 -6.17 3.38 -9.48
CA HIS A 100 -6.97 4.41 -8.82
C HIS A 100 -7.25 4.07 -7.36
N ARG A 101 -7.47 2.79 -7.06
CA ARG A 101 -7.60 2.31 -5.69
C ARG A 101 -6.32 2.48 -4.88
N ALA A 102 -5.18 2.09 -5.46
CA ALA A 102 -3.86 2.31 -4.87
C ALA A 102 -3.62 3.79 -4.58
N LEU A 103 -4.01 4.66 -5.53
CA LEU A 103 -3.85 6.11 -5.42
C LEU A 103 -4.62 6.67 -4.23
N SER A 104 -5.90 6.30 -4.08
CA SER A 104 -6.72 6.76 -2.95
C SER A 104 -6.09 6.39 -1.60
N ILE A 105 -5.61 5.15 -1.45
CA ILE A 105 -4.97 4.70 -0.20
C ILE A 105 -3.62 5.40 0.02
N ALA A 106 -2.80 5.55 -1.02
CA ALA A 106 -1.50 6.21 -0.94
C ALA A 106 -1.63 7.69 -0.56
N GLN A 107 -2.67 8.38 -1.07
CA GLN A 107 -2.97 9.76 -0.70
C GLN A 107 -3.30 9.89 0.78
N GLU A 108 -4.15 9.01 1.33
CA GLU A 108 -4.44 9.03 2.76
C GLU A 108 -3.21 8.76 3.63
N LEU A 109 -2.38 7.79 3.24
CA LEU A 109 -1.15 7.46 3.94
C LEU A 109 -0.17 8.64 3.95
N ALA A 110 0.07 9.26 2.79
CA ALA A 110 0.97 10.40 2.66
C ALA A 110 0.43 11.64 3.39
N ASN A 111 -0.88 11.90 3.33
CA ASN A 111 -1.52 12.93 4.13
C ASN A 111 -1.29 12.70 5.63
N GLY A 112 -1.50 11.48 6.12
CA GLY A 112 -1.22 11.13 7.51
C GLY A 112 0.26 11.29 7.89
N ALA A 113 1.19 10.95 7.01
CA ALA A 113 2.62 11.12 7.21
C ALA A 113 3.02 12.61 7.33
N ARG A 114 2.40 13.49 6.53
CA ARG A 114 2.60 14.95 6.57
C ARG A 114 1.89 15.61 7.77
N SER A 115 0.71 15.10 8.15
CA SER A 115 -0.15 15.62 9.22
C SER A 115 0.26 15.22 10.64
N ALA A 116 1.52 14.86 10.89
CA ALA A 116 2.06 14.76 12.25
C ALA A 116 1.88 16.05 13.09
N SER A 117 1.35 17.12 12.48
CA SER A 117 0.75 18.30 13.11
C SER A 117 -0.74 18.44 12.73
N GLY A 118 -1.62 17.69 13.40
CA GLY A 118 -3.03 18.06 13.67
C GLY A 118 -4.08 17.90 12.56
N VAL A 119 -5.13 17.13 12.88
CA VAL A 119 -6.49 17.09 12.27
C VAL A 119 -6.70 16.23 11.01
N VAL A 120 -6.18 14.99 10.97
CA VAL A 120 -6.83 13.84 10.28
C VAL A 120 -6.39 12.54 10.98
N ALA A 121 -7.28 11.56 11.16
CA ALA A 121 -6.92 10.26 11.75
C ALA A 121 -5.86 9.54 10.90
N ALA A 122 -4.64 9.42 11.44
CA ALA A 122 -3.53 8.70 10.83
C ALA A 122 -3.78 7.20 10.79
N TRP A 123 -3.26 6.54 9.76
CA TRP A 123 -3.32 5.09 9.62
C TRP A 123 -2.55 4.40 10.76
N ARG A 124 -3.14 3.35 11.35
CA ARG A 124 -2.49 2.53 12.38
C ARG A 124 -1.66 1.43 11.73
N LEU A 125 -0.38 1.36 12.10
CA LEU A 125 0.53 0.30 11.66
C LEU A 125 0.66 -0.76 12.77
N GLU A 126 0.01 -1.91 12.60
CA GLU A 126 -0.08 -2.95 13.62
C GLU A 126 0.80 -4.16 13.28
N VAL A 127 1.75 -4.45 14.16
CA VAL A 127 2.65 -5.60 14.01
C VAL A 127 1.96 -6.85 14.52
N ILE A 128 1.68 -7.79 13.64
CA ILE A 128 1.09 -9.09 14.00
C ILE A 128 2.17 -10.19 13.99
N THR A 129 2.03 -11.20 14.86
CA THR A 129 2.97 -12.34 14.91
C THR A 129 2.47 -13.54 14.10
N ARG A 130 1.16 -13.63 13.90
CA ARG A 130 0.49 -14.62 13.04
C ARG A 130 -0.66 -13.94 12.33
N PHE A 131 -0.89 -14.32 11.09
CA PHE A 131 -2.09 -13.97 10.34
C PHE A 131 -3.00 -15.19 10.35
N SER A 132 -4.23 -15.00 10.80
CA SER A 132 -5.29 -16.01 10.72
C SER A 132 -6.37 -15.46 9.77
N PRO A 133 -6.52 -16.02 8.57
CA PRO A 133 -7.66 -15.70 7.72
C PRO A 133 -8.89 -16.35 8.35
N GLY A 134 -9.60 -15.60 9.19
CA GLY A 134 -10.73 -16.09 9.99
C GLY A 134 -10.38 -16.25 11.46
N GLY A 135 -11.24 -15.68 12.31
CA GLY A 135 -11.48 -16.22 13.65
C GLY A 135 -12.26 -17.52 13.55
#